data_AF-A0A535RIW1-F1
#
_entry.id   AF-A0A535RIW1-F1
#
_cell.length_a   1.000
_cell.length_b   1.000
_cell.length_c   1.000
_cell.angle_alpha   90.00
_cell.angle_beta   90.00
_cell.angle_gamma   90.00
#
_symmetry.space_group_name_H-M   'P 1'
#
loop_
_entity.id
_entity.type
_entity.pdbx_description
1 polymer ?
#
loop_
_entity_poly.entity_id
_entity_poly.type
_entity_poly.pdbx_seq_one_letter_code
_entity_poly.pdbx_strand_id
1 'polypeptide(L)'
;TRMVLSGTLIDHGQPETVTGEAWMDHQWGNFITLGGGGWDWFSIQLNNNTELMLYLIRDATGKIISTYIGYIQPDAGEVLLPASALHVSILDHWRSQATRANYPSGWRLTINDPQLHASLTLLPELKNQELVAYQSTGNSYWEGAVSIQGQSGGSNINGEGYVELTGYASS
;
A
#
# COMPACT_ATOMS: atom_id res chain seq x y z
N THR A 1 4.83 4.06 12.97
CA THR A 1 4.74 3.32 11.70
C THR A 1 5.54 2.04 11.73
N ARG A 2 6.73 2.01 12.35
CA ARG A 2 7.45 0.76 12.67
C ARG A 2 7.16 0.24 14.07
N MET A 3 6.45 -0.87 14.18
CA MET A 3 6.18 -1.53 15.45
C MET A 3 6.78 -2.93 15.46
N VAL A 4 7.57 -3.26 16.49
CA VAL A 4 8.04 -4.63 16.69
C VAL A 4 6.85 -5.50 17.10
N LEU A 5 6.64 -6.59 16.37
CA LEU A 5 5.59 -7.56 16.61
C LEU A 5 6.21 -8.87 17.10
N SER A 6 5.57 -9.47 18.10
CA SER A 6 5.82 -10.84 18.52
C SER A 6 4.53 -11.45 19.07
N GLY A 7 4.35 -12.75 18.92
CA GLY A 7 3.16 -13.42 19.41
C GLY A 7 3.05 -14.88 18.96
N THR A 8 1.84 -15.40 19.02
CA THR A 8 1.53 -16.78 18.61
C THR A 8 0.34 -16.78 17.65
N LEU A 9 0.50 -17.43 16.51
CA LEU A 9 -0.60 -17.76 15.59
C LEU A 9 -1.02 -19.20 15.80
N ILE A 10 -2.29 -19.51 15.57
CA ILE A 10 -2.77 -20.89 15.51
C ILE A 10 -2.96 -21.24 14.04
N ASP A 11 -2.11 -22.12 13.50
CA ASP A 11 -2.23 -22.63 12.13
C ASP A 11 -2.55 -24.12 12.16
N HIS A 12 -3.62 -24.54 11.50
CA HIS A 12 -4.11 -25.93 11.51
C HIS A 12 -4.21 -26.56 12.93
N GLY A 13 -4.54 -25.74 13.94
CA GLY A 13 -4.65 -26.15 15.34
C GLY A 13 -3.32 -26.24 16.09
N GLN A 14 -2.19 -25.89 15.46
CA GLN A 14 -0.87 -25.85 16.08
C GLN A 14 -0.46 -24.40 16.41
N PRO A 15 0.08 -24.16 17.62
CA PRO A 15 0.61 -22.85 17.97
C PRO A 15 1.98 -22.62 17.32
N GLU A 16 2.10 -21.53 16.56
CA GLU A 16 3.31 -21.08 15.90
C GLU A 16 3.76 -19.75 16.49
N THR A 17 5.01 -19.66 16.95
CA THR A 17 5.56 -18.40 17.46
C THR A 17 6.01 -17.54 16.28
N VAL A 18 5.58 -16.28 16.27
CA VAL A 18 5.88 -15.34 15.19
C VAL A 18 6.52 -14.06 15.72
N THR A 19 7.34 -13.45 14.88
CA THR A 19 7.93 -12.13 15.08
C THR A 19 7.88 -11.38 13.76
N GLY A 20 7.88 -10.05 13.81
CA GLY A 20 7.96 -9.24 12.60
C GLY A 20 7.88 -7.75 12.91
N GLU A 21 7.60 -6.99 11.87
CA GLU A 21 7.27 -5.58 11.97
C GLU A 21 5.83 -5.36 11.52
N ALA A 22 5.16 -4.39 12.12
CA ALA A 22 3.80 -4.03 11.78
C ALA A 22 3.66 -2.53 11.58
N TRP A 23 2.71 -2.18 10.72
CA TRP A 23 2.21 -0.83 10.53
C TRP A 23 0.86 -0.67 11.23
N MET A 24 0.62 0.52 11.80
CA MET A 24 -0.71 0.90 12.28
C MET A 24 -1.04 2.27 11.72
N ASP A 25 -2.17 2.34 11.04
CA ASP A 25 -2.79 3.59 10.64
C ASP A 25 -4.00 3.87 11.55
N HIS A 26 -4.22 5.14 11.86
CA HIS A 26 -5.34 5.56 12.72
C HIS A 26 -6.01 6.80 12.14
N GLN A 27 -7.24 6.60 11.65
CA GLN A 27 -8.02 7.64 11.02
C GLN A 27 -9.39 7.77 11.69
N TRP A 28 -9.84 9.00 11.92
CA TRP A 28 -11.18 9.30 12.41
C TRP A 28 -11.72 10.55 11.71
N GLY A 29 -13.04 10.60 11.52
CA GLY A 29 -13.70 11.74 10.90
C GLY A 29 -15.02 11.38 10.24
N ASN A 30 -15.59 12.35 9.54
CA ASN A 30 -16.76 12.13 8.71
C ASN A 30 -16.29 11.77 7.30
N PHE A 31 -16.44 10.50 6.93
CA PHE A 31 -15.99 10.00 5.64
C PHE A 31 -17.07 10.20 4.58
N ILE A 32 -16.69 10.75 3.43
CA ILE A 32 -17.54 10.81 2.24
C ILE A 32 -17.23 9.57 1.42
N THR A 33 -18.25 8.79 1.09
CA THR A 33 -18.12 7.65 0.17
C THR A 33 -17.73 8.16 -1.21
N LEU A 34 -16.61 7.69 -1.74
CA LEU A 34 -16.18 7.97 -3.11
C LEU A 34 -17.15 7.26 -4.07
N GLY A 35 -18.23 7.94 -4.47
CA GLY A 35 -19.28 7.35 -5.30
C GLY A 35 -18.72 6.73 -6.59
N GLY A 36 -18.68 5.40 -6.64
CA GLY A 36 -18.17 4.60 -7.77
C GLY A 36 -16.64 4.65 -7.98
N GLY A 37 -15.90 5.39 -7.15
CA GLY A 37 -14.44 5.48 -7.20
C GLY A 37 -13.77 4.51 -6.24
N GLY A 38 -12.54 4.81 -5.85
CA GLY A 38 -11.77 4.00 -4.90
C GLY A 38 -10.42 4.63 -4.57
N TRP A 39 -9.60 3.92 -3.81
CA TRP A 39 -8.24 4.34 -3.51
C TRP A 39 -7.22 3.22 -3.74
N ASP A 40 -5.98 3.63 -3.93
CA ASP A 40 -4.80 2.79 -3.76
C ASP A 40 -4.03 3.37 -2.59
N TRP A 41 -3.85 2.60 -1.53
CA TRP A 41 -3.08 2.99 -0.35
C TRP A 41 -1.85 2.11 -0.23
N PHE A 42 -0.73 2.70 0.17
CA PHE A 42 0.55 2.02 0.28
C PHE A 42 1.18 2.38 1.64
N SER A 43 1.58 1.36 2.39
CA SER A 43 2.59 1.50 3.45
C SER A 43 3.89 0.86 2.99
N ILE A 44 5.00 1.56 3.23
CA ILE A 44 6.32 1.15 2.77
C ILE A 44 7.27 1.31 3.96
N GLN A 45 7.95 0.22 4.31
CA GLN A 45 8.98 0.18 5.35
C GLN A 45 10.29 -0.28 4.71
N LEU A 46 11.21 0.64 4.50
CA LEU A 46 12.52 0.35 3.93
C LEU A 46 13.51 -0.06 5.04
N ASN A 47 14.51 -0.85 4.67
CA ASN A 47 15.50 -1.41 5.58
C ASN A 47 16.52 -0.38 6.11
N ASN A 48 16.50 0.86 5.62
CA ASN A 48 17.25 2.00 6.16
C ASN A 48 16.42 2.85 7.14
N ASN A 49 15.29 2.32 7.62
CA ASN A 49 14.31 3.01 8.48
C ASN A 49 13.57 4.18 7.80
N THR A 50 13.70 4.36 6.49
CA THR A 50 12.78 5.23 5.74
C THR A 50 11.40 4.58 5.67
N GLU A 51 10.36 5.34 5.95
CA GLU A 51 8.98 4.88 5.83
C GLU A 51 8.16 5.86 4.99
N LEU A 52 7.22 5.34 4.20
CA LEU A 52 6.31 6.13 3.38
C LEU A 52 4.88 5.65 3.57
N MET A 53 3.95 6.60 3.67
CA MET A 53 2.52 6.37 3.48
C MET A 53 2.06 7.12 2.24
N LEU A 54 1.49 6.41 1.28
CA LEU A 54 1.00 6.98 0.04
C LEU A 54 -0.47 6.64 -0.12
N TYR A 55 -1.26 7.57 -0.66
CA TYR A 55 -2.53 7.19 -1.25
C TYR A 55 -2.81 7.91 -2.56
N LEU A 56 -3.55 7.25 -3.44
CA LEU A 56 -4.14 7.79 -4.65
C LEU A 56 -5.66 7.62 -4.56
N ILE A 57 -6.41 8.71 -4.63
CA ILE A 57 -7.88 8.66 -4.70
C ILE A 57 -8.29 8.75 -6.16
N ARG A 58 -9.14 7.82 -6.60
CA ARG A 58 -9.72 7.79 -7.94
C ARG A 58 -11.20 8.14 -7.90
N ASP A 59 -11.65 8.88 -8.90
CA ASP A 59 -13.08 9.02 -9.20
C ASP A 59 -13.64 7.77 -9.91
N ALA A 60 -14.94 7.77 -10.20
CA ALA A 60 -15.62 6.66 -10.87
C ALA A 60 -15.16 6.39 -12.32
N THR A 61 -14.41 7.33 -12.93
CA THR A 61 -13.79 7.13 -14.25
C THR A 61 -12.40 6.50 -14.14
N GLY A 62 -11.89 6.30 -12.93
CA GLY A 62 -10.54 5.85 -12.64
C GLY A 62 -9.50 6.97 -12.64
N LYS A 63 -9.90 8.23 -12.82
CA LYS A 63 -8.98 9.38 -12.80
C LYS A 63 -8.54 9.66 -11.37
N ILE A 64 -7.22 9.81 -11.18
CA ILE A 64 -6.67 10.26 -9.89
C ILE A 64 -7.09 11.72 -9.65
N ILE A 65 -7.77 11.95 -8.52
CA ILE A 65 -8.27 13.26 -8.09
C ILE A 65 -7.60 13.77 -6.81
N SER A 66 -6.89 12.90 -6.08
CA SER A 66 -6.08 13.28 -4.93
C SER A 66 -4.90 12.33 -4.77
N THR A 67 -3.77 12.88 -4.31
CA THR A 67 -2.54 12.14 -4.03
C THR A 67 -1.97 12.64 -2.72
N TYR A 68 -1.54 11.71 -1.87
CA TYR A 68 -0.83 11.98 -0.63
C TYR A 68 0.47 11.22 -0.59
N ILE A 69 1.48 11.87 -0.03
CA ILE A 69 2.84 11.34 0.11
C ILE A 69 3.37 11.81 1.46
N GLY A 70 3.21 10.97 2.48
CA GLY A 70 3.83 11.15 3.79
C GLY A 70 5.18 10.45 3.80
N TYR A 71 6.26 11.21 3.87
CA TYR A 71 7.62 10.71 4.05
C TYR A 71 8.02 10.86 5.52
N ILE A 72 8.25 9.74 6.18
CA ILE A 72 8.64 9.72 7.58
C ILE A 72 10.16 9.62 7.62
N GLN A 73 10.79 10.73 7.98
CA GLN A 73 12.23 10.80 8.11
C GLN A 73 12.68 10.08 9.37
N PRO A 74 13.82 9.35 9.33
CA PRO A 74 14.46 8.86 10.53
C PRO A 74 14.67 10.04 11.49
N ASP A 75 14.10 9.95 12.68
CA ASP A 75 14.28 10.88 13.81
C ASP A 75 13.67 12.30 13.68
N ALA A 76 13.02 12.65 12.57
CA ALA A 76 12.52 14.02 12.33
C ALA A 76 11.00 14.14 12.10
N GLY A 77 10.27 13.02 12.11
CA GLY A 77 8.81 13.00 11.93
C GLY A 77 8.38 13.00 10.46
N GLU A 78 7.09 13.26 10.23
CA GLU A 78 6.51 13.23 8.89
C GLU A 78 6.73 14.54 8.12
N VAL A 79 7.12 14.39 6.87
CA VAL A 79 7.19 15.43 5.86
C VAL A 79 6.19 15.10 4.75
N LEU A 80 5.34 16.07 4.42
CA LEU A 80 4.44 15.96 3.28
C LEU A 80 5.17 16.38 2.00
N LEU A 81 5.23 15.48 1.02
CA LEU A 81 5.76 15.79 -0.31
C LEU A 81 4.62 16.24 -1.24
N PRO A 82 4.88 17.13 -2.20
CA PRO A 82 3.87 17.56 -3.16
C PRO A 82 3.46 16.39 -4.06
N ALA A 83 2.18 16.34 -4.46
CA ALA A 83 1.66 15.29 -5.34
C ALA A 83 2.49 15.10 -6.63
N SER A 84 3.06 16.18 -7.17
CA SER A 84 3.92 16.16 -8.37
C SER A 84 5.25 15.44 -8.18
N ALA A 85 5.67 15.17 -6.94
CA ALA A 85 6.89 14.43 -6.65
C ALA A 85 6.75 12.93 -6.97
N LEU A 86 5.53 12.38 -6.93
CA LEU A 86 5.29 10.95 -7.12
C LEU A 86 4.83 10.64 -8.55
N HIS A 87 5.49 9.66 -9.16
CA HIS A 87 5.02 8.99 -10.36
C HIS A 87 4.84 7.50 -10.07
N VAL A 88 3.64 6.98 -10.36
CA VAL A 88 3.30 5.57 -10.18
C VAL A 88 3.08 4.93 -11.54
N SER A 89 3.75 3.80 -11.78
CA SER A 89 3.53 2.96 -12.96
C SER A 89 3.06 1.59 -12.52
N ILE A 90 1.95 1.12 -13.07
CA ILE A 90 1.46 -0.24 -12.85
C ILE A 90 2.29 -1.19 -13.72
N LEU A 91 2.80 -2.27 -13.14
CA LEU A 91 3.70 -3.21 -13.80
C LEU A 91 2.99 -4.46 -14.32
N ASP A 92 1.94 -4.92 -13.63
CA ASP A 92 1.10 -6.05 -14.02
C ASP A 92 -0.31 -5.87 -13.44
N HIS A 93 -1.24 -6.73 -13.85
CA HIS A 93 -2.56 -6.83 -13.25
C HIS A 93 -2.87 -8.28 -12.88
N TRP A 94 -3.64 -8.44 -11.81
CA TRP A 94 -4.22 -9.72 -11.43
C TRP A 94 -5.74 -9.64 -11.51
N ARG A 95 -6.33 -10.61 -12.21
CA ARG A 95 -7.78 -10.71 -12.36
C ARG A 95 -8.35 -11.72 -11.37
N SER A 96 -9.25 -11.24 -10.52
CA SER A 96 -9.99 -12.10 -9.59
C SER A 96 -10.89 -13.07 -10.35
N GLN A 97 -10.95 -14.32 -9.89
CA GLN A 97 -11.95 -15.28 -10.36
C GLN A 97 -13.29 -15.12 -9.62
N ALA A 98 -13.29 -14.58 -8.40
CA ALA A 98 -14.47 -14.43 -7.56
C ALA A 98 -15.32 -13.22 -7.98
N THR A 99 -14.70 -12.05 -8.15
CA THR A 99 -15.40 -10.79 -8.44
C THR A 99 -15.19 -10.31 -9.87
N ARG A 100 -14.29 -10.96 -10.63
CA ARG A 100 -13.87 -10.57 -11.99
C ARG A 100 -13.16 -9.21 -12.07
N ALA A 101 -12.95 -8.56 -10.94
CA ALA A 101 -12.16 -7.35 -10.78
C ALA A 101 -10.75 -7.54 -11.34
N ASN A 102 -10.19 -6.48 -11.91
CA ASN A 102 -8.84 -6.46 -12.45
C ASN A 102 -7.99 -5.48 -11.64
N TYR A 103 -7.26 -6.02 -10.67
CA TYR A 103 -6.44 -5.24 -9.74
C TYR A 103 -5.04 -5.00 -10.31
N PRO A 104 -4.48 -3.79 -10.19
CA PRO A 104 -3.04 -3.59 -10.32
C PRO A 104 -2.28 -4.56 -9.40
N SER A 105 -1.22 -5.18 -9.91
CA SER A 105 -0.49 -6.25 -9.22
C SER A 105 1.01 -6.06 -9.43
N GLY A 106 1.54 -5.03 -8.78
CA GLY A 106 2.94 -4.61 -8.93
C GLY A 106 3.05 -3.18 -9.42
N TRP A 107 3.95 -2.43 -8.81
CA TRP A 107 4.07 -0.99 -9.01
C TRP A 107 5.54 -0.57 -9.09
N ARG A 108 5.83 0.43 -9.93
CA ARG A 108 7.05 1.22 -9.86
C ARG A 108 6.70 2.62 -9.39
N LEU A 109 7.26 2.98 -8.25
CA LEU A 109 7.15 4.31 -7.65
C LEU A 109 8.45 5.06 -7.91
N THR A 110 8.35 6.23 -8.53
CA THR A 110 9.47 7.16 -8.65
C THR A 110 9.10 8.42 -7.87
N ILE A 111 9.92 8.77 -6.88
CA ILE A 111 9.79 9.98 -6.09
C ILE A 111 10.94 10.90 -6.46
N ASN A 112 10.61 12.11 -6.89
CA ASN A 112 11.57 13.14 -7.26
C ASN A 112 11.29 14.44 -6.51
N ASP A 113 11.85 14.57 -5.32
CA ASP A 113 11.76 15.75 -4.47
C ASP A 113 13.11 16.00 -3.77
N PRO A 114 13.52 17.25 -3.51
CA PRO A 114 14.75 17.55 -2.79
C PRO A 114 14.91 16.83 -1.44
N GLN A 115 13.80 16.46 -0.78
CA GLN A 115 13.81 15.72 0.49
C GLN A 115 13.91 14.21 0.32
N LEU A 116 13.49 13.67 -0.84
CA LEU A 116 13.52 12.25 -1.13
C LEU A 116 13.61 11.99 -2.64
N HIS A 117 14.68 11.33 -3.04
CA HIS A 117 14.86 10.82 -4.40
C HIS A 117 14.93 9.29 -4.35
N ALA A 118 13.89 8.62 -4.87
CA ALA A 118 13.78 7.17 -4.82
C ALA A 118 13.13 6.60 -6.08
N SER A 119 13.53 5.37 -6.44
CA SER A 119 12.82 4.54 -7.41
C SER A 119 12.63 3.15 -6.80
N LEU A 120 11.39 2.82 -6.46
CA LEU A 120 11.02 1.60 -5.75
C LEU A 120 10.14 0.75 -6.66
N THR A 121 10.38 -0.55 -6.67
CA THR A 121 9.51 -1.55 -7.30
C THR A 121 8.88 -2.37 -6.19
N LEU A 122 7.55 -2.37 -6.14
CA LEU A 122 6.73 -3.10 -5.18
C LEU A 122 6.11 -4.29 -5.93
N LEU A 123 6.32 -5.50 -5.42
CA LEU A 123 5.77 -6.72 -6.00
C LEU A 123 4.95 -7.46 -4.95
N PRO A 124 3.72 -7.89 -5.26
CA PRO A 124 2.92 -8.71 -4.36
C PRO A 124 3.61 -10.02 -4.00
N GLU A 125 3.61 -10.38 -2.72
CA GLU A 125 4.04 -11.70 -2.25
C GLU A 125 3.14 -12.81 -2.81
N LEU A 126 1.85 -12.51 -2.93
CA LEU A 126 0.85 -13.35 -3.57
C LEU A 126 -0.02 -12.52 -4.50
N LYS A 127 -0.43 -13.09 -5.63
CA LYS A 127 -1.35 -12.41 -6.55
C LYS A 127 -2.77 -12.34 -6.00
N ASN A 128 -3.26 -13.44 -5.44
CA ASN A 128 -4.62 -13.54 -4.89
C ASN A 128 -4.61 -13.16 -3.41
N GLN A 129 -4.77 -11.87 -3.14
CA GLN A 129 -4.92 -11.30 -1.80
C GLN A 129 -6.24 -10.50 -1.73
N GLU A 130 -7.26 -10.94 -2.48
CA GLU A 130 -8.58 -10.31 -2.45
C GLU A 130 -9.38 -10.73 -1.21
N LEU A 131 -9.94 -9.74 -0.53
CA LEU A 131 -10.90 -9.89 0.55
C LEU A 131 -12.29 -9.45 0.09
N VAL A 132 -13.16 -10.42 -0.19
CA VAL A 132 -14.56 -10.18 -0.57
C VAL A 132 -15.43 -10.00 0.67
N ALA A 133 -15.69 -8.76 1.05
CA ALA A 133 -16.36 -8.38 2.31
C ALA A 133 -17.77 -7.79 2.10
N TYR A 134 -18.49 -8.21 1.06
CA TYR A 134 -19.83 -7.69 0.74
C TYR A 134 -20.86 -7.86 1.87
N GLN A 135 -20.70 -8.87 2.72
CA GLN A 135 -21.64 -9.14 3.83
C GLN A 135 -21.37 -8.28 5.08
N SER A 136 -20.21 -7.61 5.16
CA SER A 136 -19.82 -6.80 6.32
C SER A 136 -19.67 -5.33 5.95
N THR A 137 -18.72 -5.00 5.09
CA THR A 137 -18.42 -3.62 4.69
C THR A 137 -19.03 -3.24 3.34
N GLY A 138 -19.61 -4.22 2.63
CA GLY A 138 -20.28 -3.98 1.35
C GLY A 138 -19.31 -3.80 0.18
N ASN A 139 -18.03 -4.17 0.32
CA ASN A 139 -17.00 -3.94 -0.70
C ASN A 139 -16.09 -5.17 -0.90
N SER A 140 -15.31 -5.15 -1.99
CA SER A 140 -14.18 -6.06 -2.20
C SER A 140 -12.88 -5.26 -2.18
N TYR A 141 -11.92 -5.73 -1.40
CA TYR A 141 -10.60 -5.13 -1.23
C TYR A 141 -9.56 -6.07 -1.82
N TRP A 142 -8.47 -5.51 -2.34
CA TRP A 142 -7.23 -6.27 -2.47
C TRP A 142 -6.30 -5.77 -1.37
N GLU A 143 -5.91 -6.66 -0.48
CA GLU A 143 -5.25 -6.36 0.80
C GLU A 143 -3.96 -7.18 0.86
N GLY A 144 -2.88 -6.65 0.29
CA GLY A 144 -1.74 -7.49 -0.04
C GLY A 144 -0.40 -7.02 0.48
N ALA A 145 0.31 -7.97 1.09
CA ALA A 145 1.72 -7.83 1.41
C ALA A 145 2.54 -7.72 0.12
N VAL A 146 3.53 -6.82 0.14
CA VAL A 146 4.45 -6.57 -0.98
C VAL A 146 5.91 -6.57 -0.52
N SER A 147 6.76 -7.19 -1.33
CA SER A 147 8.21 -7.01 -1.28
C SER A 147 8.61 -5.76 -2.05
N ILE A 148 9.63 -5.07 -1.55
CA ILE A 148 10.10 -3.79 -2.10
C ILE A 148 11.59 -3.87 -2.39
N GLN A 149 11.97 -3.49 -3.59
CA GLN A 149 13.37 -3.33 -3.99
C GLN A 149 13.54 -2.07 -4.84
N GLY A 150 14.70 -1.45 -4.78
CA GLY A 150 14.95 -0.28 -5.61
C GLY A 150 16.19 0.49 -5.19
N GLN A 151 16.12 1.80 -5.40
CA GLN A 151 17.17 2.73 -5.02
C GLN A 151 16.61 3.95 -4.30
N SER A 152 17.33 4.44 -3.30
CA SER A 152 17.07 5.70 -2.61
C SER A 152 18.40 6.38 -2.29
N GLY A 153 18.51 7.69 -2.55
CA GLY A 153 19.74 8.44 -2.31
C GLY A 153 20.98 7.86 -3.02
N GLY A 154 20.78 7.20 -4.17
CA GLY A 154 21.85 6.56 -4.94
C GLY A 154 22.31 5.19 -4.42
N SER A 155 21.69 4.66 -3.36
CA SER A 155 22.01 3.33 -2.81
C SER A 155 20.88 2.34 -3.07
N ASN A 156 21.22 1.06 -3.22
CA ASN A 156 20.21 0.00 -3.29
C ASN A 156 19.48 -0.11 -1.94
N ILE A 157 18.17 -0.26 -2.00
CA ILE A 157 17.30 -0.34 -0.84
C ILE A 157 16.31 -1.49 -1.01
N ASN A 158 16.01 -2.18 0.08
CA ASN A 158 14.96 -3.20 0.14
C ASN A 158 13.95 -2.81 1.21
N GLY A 159 12.79 -3.43 1.19
CA GLY A 159 11.79 -3.22 2.21
C GLY A 159 10.61 -4.14 2.05
N GLU A 160 9.65 -3.96 2.93
CA GLU A 160 8.39 -4.66 2.97
C GLU A 160 7.27 -3.62 3.09
N GLY A 161 6.06 -4.02 2.75
CA GLY A 161 4.94 -3.10 2.82
C GLY A 161 3.61 -3.78 2.60
N TYR A 162 2.60 -2.94 2.49
CA TYR A 162 1.23 -3.36 2.27
C TYR A 162 0.55 -2.42 1.28
N VAL A 163 -0.27 -2.99 0.39
CA VAL A 163 -1.09 -2.22 -0.55
C VAL A 163 -2.54 -2.62 -0.39
N GLU A 164 -3.39 -1.62 -0.16
CA GLU A 164 -4.84 -1.75 -0.12
C GLU A 164 -5.43 -1.11 -1.39
N LEU A 165 -6.29 -1.84 -2.09
CA LEU A 165 -6.96 -1.37 -3.32
C LEU A 165 -8.47 -1.53 -3.19
N THR A 166 -9.22 -0.47 -3.52
CA THR A 166 -10.68 -0.49 -3.53
C THR A 166 -11.28 0.03 -4.84
N GLY A 167 -12.54 -0.28 -5.10
CA GLY A 167 -13.28 0.25 -6.27
C GLY A 167 -12.91 -0.40 -7.62
N TYR A 168 -12.22 -1.55 -7.61
CA TYR A 168 -11.91 -2.33 -8.81
C TYR A 168 -12.92 -3.43 -9.12
N ALA A 169 -13.67 -3.88 -8.11
CA ALA A 169 -14.80 -4.77 -8.31
C ALA A 169 -16.03 -3.95 -8.68
N SER A 170 -16.71 -4.35 -9.76
CA SER A 170 -18.03 -3.80 -10.09
C SER A 170 -19.03 -4.34 -9.07
N SER A 171 -19.84 -3.45 -8.48
CA SER A 171 -21.07 -3.81 -7.78
C SER A 171 -22.20 -4.09 -8.76
#